data_AF-A0A2Z2KTW1-F1
#
_entry.id   AF-A0A2Z2KTW1-F1
#
_cell.length_a   1.000
_cell.length_b   1.000
_cell.length_c   1.000
_cell.angle_alpha   90.00
_cell.angle_beta   90.00
_cell.angle_gamma   90.00
#
_symmetry.space_group_name_H-M   'P 1'
#
loop_
_entity.id
_entity.type
_entity.pdbx_description
1 polymer ?
#
loop_
_entity_poly.entity_id
_entity_poly.type
_entity_poly.pdbx_seq_one_letter_code
_entity_poly.pdbx_strand_id
1 'polypeptide(L)' 'MKQGFCSSSESKPCVVCNKQTANYRTYEQANIVIQIPLCDNVYENKYCWRSVDVKKLARQQLIDLKREILKQSEEGDNQ' A
#
# COMPACT_ATOMS: atom_id res chain seq x y z
N MET A 1 -4.42 -12.07 7.65
CA MET A 1 -3.60 -11.46 6.60
C MET A 1 -2.31 -12.24 6.46
N LYS A 2 -2.04 -12.82 5.28
CA LYS A 2 -0.77 -13.45 4.95
C LYS A 2 0.22 -12.36 4.54
N GLN A 3 1.46 -12.46 5.01
CA GLN A 3 2.52 -11.49 4.72
C GLN A 3 3.57 -12.13 3.82
N GLY A 4 4.12 -11.34 2.91
CA GLY A 4 5.17 -11.77 2.01
C GLY A 4 6.09 -10.64 1.61
N PHE A 5 7.00 -10.99 0.72
CA PHE A 5 7.97 -10.09 0.12
C PHE A 5 8.02 -10.37 -1.37
N CYS A 6 8.10 -9.32 -2.18
CA CYS A 6 8.43 -9.44 -3.59
C CYS A 6 9.34 -8.30 -4.01
N SER A 7 10.15 -8.55 -5.03
CA SER A 7 10.92 -7.55 -5.74
C SER A 7 10.34 -7.33 -7.13
N SER A 8 10.43 -6.11 -7.64
CA SER A 8 10.02 -5.74 -9.00
C SER A 8 11.22 -5.23 -9.80
N SER A 9 11.15 -5.27 -11.13
CA SER A 9 12.07 -4.53 -11.99
C SER A 9 11.85 -3.01 -11.92
N GLU A 10 10.66 -2.59 -11.47
CA GLU A 10 10.31 -1.19 -11.28
C GLU A 10 10.57 -0.73 -9.85
N SER A 11 11.32 0.37 -9.72
CA SER A 11 11.55 1.03 -8.44
C SER A 11 10.49 2.10 -8.17
N LYS A 12 10.00 2.13 -6.94
CA LYS A 12 9.11 3.20 -6.44
C LYS A 12 9.68 3.79 -5.14
N PRO A 13 9.31 5.03 -4.77
CA PRO A 13 9.72 5.60 -3.49
C PRO A 13 9.18 4.77 -2.32
N CYS A 14 10.04 4.49 -1.34
CA CYS A 14 9.65 3.85 -0.09
C CYS A 14 8.66 4.75 0.67
N VAL A 15 7.55 4.18 1.14
CA VAL A 15 6.51 4.94 1.87
C VAL A 15 6.97 5.54 3.21
N VAL A 16 8.14 5.15 3.71
CA VAL A 16 8.69 5.65 4.98
C VAL A 16 9.81 6.65 4.76
N CYS A 17 10.85 6.29 4.01
CA CYS A 17 12.06 7.11 3.87
C CYS A 17 12.20 7.79 2.49
N ASN A 18 11.22 7.60 1.60
CA ASN A 18 11.17 8.15 0.24
C ASN A 18 12.33 7.74 -0.69
N LYS A 19 13.27 6.90 -0.23
CA LYS A 19 14.33 6.33 -1.09
C LYS A 19 13.71 5.35 -2.10
N GLN A 20 14.27 5.34 -3.30
CA GLN A 20 13.89 4.40 -4.35
C GLN A 20 14.11 2.94 -3.91
N THR A 21 13.10 2.11 -4.10
CA THR A 21 13.12 0.68 -3.75
C THR A 21 12.37 -0.14 -4.80
N ALA A 22 13.01 -1.24 -5.20
CA ALA A 22 12.39 -2.31 -5.97
C ALA A 22 11.71 -3.35 -5.07
N ASN A 23 11.87 -3.23 -3.75
CA ASN A 23 11.36 -4.17 -2.76
C ASN A 23 9.98 -3.75 -2.24
N TYR A 24 9.10 -4.73 -2.11
CA TYR A 24 7.73 -4.57 -1.64
C TYR A 24 7.43 -5.58 -0.55
N ARG A 25 6.67 -5.12 0.46
CA ARG A 25 5.97 -6.03 1.38
C ARG A 25 4.58 -6.27 0.82
N THR A 26 4.19 -7.54 0.79
CA THR A 26 2.90 -7.96 0.29
C THR A 26 2.01 -8.41 1.43
N TYR A 27 0.75 -8.05 1.35
CA TYR A 27 -0.26 -8.36 2.34
C TYR A 27 -1.50 -8.88 1.64
N GLU A 28 -1.85 -10.12 1.92
CA GLU A 28 -2.95 -10.81 1.26
C GLU A 28 -4.05 -11.16 2.27
N GLN A 29 -5.28 -10.76 1.95
CA GLN A 29 -6.47 -11.11 2.71
C GLN A 29 -7.71 -11.06 1.82
N ALA A 30 -8.57 -12.08 1.89
CA ALA A 30 -9.82 -12.15 1.14
C ALA A 30 -9.63 -11.92 -0.39
N ASN A 31 -8.60 -12.52 -0.98
CA ASN A 31 -8.19 -12.37 -2.39
C ASN A 31 -7.80 -10.94 -2.81
N ILE A 32 -7.58 -10.05 -1.85
CA ILE A 32 -7.02 -8.71 -2.08
C ILE A 32 -5.55 -8.73 -1.69
N VAL A 33 -4.69 -8.31 -2.62
CA VAL A 33 -3.24 -8.17 -2.41
C VAL A 33 -2.89 -6.69 -2.35
N ILE A 34 -2.30 -6.27 -1.23
CA ILE A 34 -1.74 -4.93 -1.05
C ILE A 34 -0.22 -5.04 -1.16
N GLN A 35 0.38 -4.30 -2.09
CA GLN A 35 1.82 -4.21 -2.26
C GLN A 35 2.29 -2.83 -1.81
N ILE A 36 3.19 -2.78 -0.84
CA ILE A 36 3.71 -1.52 -0.28
C ILE A 36 5.21 -1.43 -0.56
N PRO A 37 5.70 -0.40 -1.28
CA PRO A 37 7.13 -0.21 -1.52
C PRO A 37 7.83 0.11 -0.19
N LEU A 38 8.65 -0.83 0.27
CA LEU A 38 9.35 -0.79 1.55
C LEU A 38 10.75 -1.33 1.37
N CYS A 39 11.75 -0.46 1.55
CA CYS A 39 13.14 -0.89 1.58
C CYS A 39 13.50 -1.52 2.93
N ASP A 40 14.58 -2.27 2.95
CA ASP A 40 15.15 -2.85 4.18
C ASP A 40 16.15 -1.90 4.87
N ASN A 41 16.12 -0.60 4.53
CA ASN A 41 16.95 0.42 5.18
C ASN A 41 16.46 0.75 6.59
N VAL A 42 17.39 1.19 7.44
CA VAL A 42 17.10 1.83 8.72
C VAL A 42 16.88 3.33 8.48
N TYR A 43 15.76 3.84 8.96
CA TYR A 43 15.41 5.26 8.96
C TYR A 43 14.88 5.61 10.36
N GLU A 44 15.37 6.69 10.97
CA GLU A 44 15.01 7.07 12.35
C GLU A 44 15.15 5.92 13.36
N ASN A 45 16.27 5.19 13.28
CA ASN A 45 16.60 4.03 14.15
C ASN A 45 15.63 2.84 14.05
N LYS A 46 14.79 2.76 13.02
CA LYS A 46 13.90 1.62 12.76
C LYS A 46 13.98 1.18 11.30
N TYR A 47 13.83 -0.12 11.06
CA TYR A 47 13.66 -0.61 9.70
C TYR A 47 12.36 -0.07 9.11
N CYS A 48 12.39 0.44 7.87
CA CYS A 48 11.19 1.00 7.23
C CYS A 48 10.00 0.02 7.25
N TRP A 49 10.25 -1.28 7.05
CA TRP A 49 9.18 -2.28 7.08
C TRP A 49 8.53 -2.48 8.44
N ARG A 50 9.18 -2.09 9.55
CA ARG A 50 8.61 -2.12 10.92
C ARG A 50 7.83 -0.85 11.28
N SER A 51 7.96 0.20 10.49
CA SER A 51 7.39 1.52 10.81
C SER A 51 5.98 1.73 10.25
N VAL A 52 5.50 0.83 9.37
CA VAL A 52 4.20 0.98 8.71
C VAL A 52 3.10 0.25 9.46
N ASP A 53 2.04 0.97 9.81
CA ASP A 53 0.76 0.39 10.21
C ASP A 53 -0.07 0.02 8.97
N VAL A 54 0.09 -1.23 8.54
CA VAL A 54 -0.57 -1.79 7.36
C VAL A 54 -2.07 -1.82 7.51
N LYS A 55 -2.60 -2.04 8.72
CA LYS A 55 -4.05 -2.08 8.96
C LYS A 55 -4.64 -0.69 8.73
N LYS A 56 -3.97 0.34 9.23
CA LYS A 56 -4.36 1.74 8.99
C LYS A 56 -4.32 2.08 7.49
N LEU A 57 -3.26 1.68 6.79
CA LEU A 57 -3.12 1.94 5.35
C LEU A 57 -4.18 1.21 4.51
N ALA A 58 -4.40 -0.08 4.77
CA ALA A 58 -5.43 -0.87 4.10
C ALA A 58 -6.84 -0.31 4.34
N ARG A 59 -7.14 0.09 5.58
CA ARG A 59 -8.43 0.71 5.93
C ARG A 59 -8.63 2.02 5.15
N GLN A 60 -7.61 2.85 5.07
CA GLN A 60 -7.69 4.11 4.34
C GLN A 60 -7.94 3.87 2.84
N GLN A 61 -7.20 2.95 2.23
CA GLN A 61 -7.38 2.57 0.82
C GLN A 61 -8.80 2.05 0.53
N LEU A 62 -9.36 1.23 1.41
CA LEU A 62 -10.74 0.76 1.26
C LEU A 62 -11.77 1.89 1.41
N ILE A 63 -11.53 2.85 2.31
CA ILE A 63 -12.39 4.03 2.47
C ILE A 63 -12.35 4.89 1.21
N ASP A 64 -11.16 5.14 0.67
CA ASP A 64 -10.98 5.98 -0.51
C ASP A 64 -11.57 5.29 -1.75
N LEU A 65 -11.36 3.98 -1.91
CA LEU A 65 -12.01 3.19 -2.96
C LEU A 65 -13.54 3.23 -2.85
N LYS A 66 -14.09 3.07 -1.64
CA LYS A 66 -15.54 3.18 -1.41
C LYS A 66 -16.06 4.56 -1.81
N ARG A 67 -15.36 5.63 -1.45
CA ARG A 67 -15.73 7.01 -1.81
C ARG A 67 -15.72 7.21 -3.32
N GLU A 68 -14.70 6.70 -4.00
CA GLU A 68 -14.56 6.80 -5.45
C GLU A 68 -15.71 6.09 -6.17
N ILE A 69 -16.04 4.86 -5.76
CA ILE A 69 -17.17 4.10 -6.32
C ILE A 69 -18.50 4.85 -6.15
N LEU A 70 -18.74 5.43 -4.96
CA LEU A 70 -19.97 6.17 -4.69
C LEU A 70 -20.08 7.44 -5.55
N LYS A 71 -18.97 8.19 -5.70
CA LYS A 71 -18.95 9.36 -6.60
C LYS A 71 -19.28 8.99 -8.04
N GLN A 72 -18.69 7.91 -8.56
CA GLN A 72 -18.95 7.45 -9.92
C GLN A 72 -20.39 6.95 -10.10
N SER A 73 -21.03 6.46 -9.04
CA SER A 73 -22.43 6.06 -9.08
C SER A 73 -23.39 7.26 -9.15
N GLU A 74 -23.03 8.39 -8.53
CA GLU A 74 -23.81 9.65 -8.60
C GLU A 74 -23.69 10.35 -9.97
N GLU A 75 -22.59 10.13 -10.68
CA GLU A 75 -22.36 10.69 -12.04
C GLU A 75 -23.01 9.85 -13.16
N GLY A 76 -23.38 8.59 -12.88
CA GLY A 76 -23.97 7.66 -13.85
C GLY A 76 -25.49 7.72 -14.02
N ASP A 77 -26.22 8.40 -13.13
CA ASP A 77 -27.69 8.49 -13.14
C ASP A 77 -28.24 9.75 -13.85
N ASN A 78 -27.38 10.52 -14.53
CA ASN A 78 -27.75 11.74 -15.30
C ASN A 78 -27.54 11.59 -16.82
N GLN A 79 -27.72 10.39 -17.38
CA GLN A 79 -27.73 10.15 -18.83
C GLN A 79 -29.03 9.53 -19.33
#